data_AF-A0A7G3A7L0-F1
#
_entry.id   AF-A0A7G3A7L0-F1
#
_cell.length_a   1.000
_cell.length_b   1.000
_cell.length_c   1.000
_cell.angle_alpha   90.00
_cell.angle_beta   90.00
_cell.angle_gamma   90.00
#
_symmetry.space_group_name_H-M   'P 1'
#
loop_
_entity.id
_entity.type
_entity.pdbx_description
1 polymer ?
#
loop_
_entity_poly.entity_id
_entity_poly.type
_entity_poly.pdbx_seq_one_letter_code
_entity_poly.pdbx_strand_id
1 'polypeptide(L)'
;MTQLKLGPLPKVETVRVSVTMETLLKDALDLYAADYAELYEPVDAAVLIPHMLEAFLRSDRAFMKRHGKSVRKRRDQANLPLRNGVTTPSRESAS
;
A
#
# COMPACT_ATOMS: atom_id res chain seq x y z
N MET A 1 5.69 -3.28 -36.25
CA MET A 1 4.64 -3.09 -35.22
C MET A 1 5.05 -1.93 -34.33
N THR A 2 4.21 -0.92 -34.19
CA THR A 2 4.53 0.34 -33.49
C THR A 2 4.57 0.12 -31.98
N GLN A 3 5.76 0.17 -31.39
CA GLN A 3 5.96 0.11 -29.94
C GLN A 3 5.45 1.42 -29.32
N LEU A 4 4.46 1.35 -28.42
CA LEU A 4 4.07 2.51 -27.63
C LEU A 4 5.26 2.96 -26.80
N LYS A 5 5.55 4.26 -26.78
CA LYS A 5 6.61 4.86 -25.93
C LYS A 5 6.30 4.70 -24.44
N LEU A 6 5.03 4.46 -24.12
CA LEU A 6 4.57 4.16 -22.77
C LEU A 6 4.68 2.65 -22.54
N GLY A 7 5.57 2.28 -21.61
CA GLY A 7 5.63 0.91 -21.07
C GLY A 7 4.39 0.58 -20.24
N PRO A 8 4.25 -0.67 -19.77
CA PRO A 8 3.12 -1.06 -18.92
C PRO A 8 3.05 -0.16 -17.68
N LEU A 9 1.86 0.37 -17.39
CA LEU A 9 1.63 1.19 -16.22
C LEU A 9 1.84 0.34 -14.95
N PRO A 10 2.37 0.94 -13.86
CA PRO A 10 2.41 0.28 -12.56
C PRO A 10 1.02 -0.21 -12.15
N LYS A 11 0.92 -1.44 -11.64
CA LYS A 11 -0.33 -1.95 -11.08
C LYS A 11 -0.54 -1.34 -9.71
N VAL A 12 -1.59 -0.55 -9.54
CA VAL A 12 -2.04 -0.12 -8.22
C VAL A 12 -2.96 -1.21 -7.68
N GLU A 13 -2.46 -2.01 -6.74
CA GLU A 13 -3.25 -3.04 -6.07
C GLU A 13 -3.94 -2.43 -4.84
N THR A 14 -5.27 -2.45 -4.84
CA THR A 14 -6.08 -2.05 -3.68
C THR A 14 -6.69 -3.29 -3.03
N VAL A 15 -6.65 -3.36 -1.70
CA VAL A 15 -7.20 -4.48 -0.93
C VAL A 15 -8.28 -3.93 -0.01
N ARG A 16 -9.49 -4.45 -0.12
CA ARG A 16 -10.60 -4.13 0.79
C ARG A 16 -10.52 -5.04 2.02
N VAL A 17 -10.56 -4.43 3.21
CA VAL A 17 -10.64 -5.13 4.49
C VAL A 17 -11.91 -4.68 5.20
N SER A 18 -12.68 -5.61 5.75
CA SER A 18 -13.83 -5.32 6.62
C SER A 18 -13.41 -5.52 8.08
N VAL A 19 -13.76 -4.57 8.94
CA VAL A 19 -13.37 -4.55 10.35
C VAL A 19 -14.62 -4.27 11.19
N THR A 20 -14.83 -5.06 12.23
CA THR A 20 -15.80 -4.76 13.29
C THR A 20 -15.11 -3.91 14.35
N MET A 21 -15.76 -2.82 14.79
CA MET A 21 -15.24 -1.92 15.81
C MET A 21 -16.34 -1.51 16.78
N GLU A 22 -15.94 -1.07 17.97
CA GLU A 22 -16.87 -0.53 18.95
C GLU A 22 -17.48 0.80 18.48
N THR A 23 -18.74 1.05 18.86
CA THR A 23 -19.45 2.29 18.51
C THR A 23 -18.70 3.53 18.96
N LEU A 24 -18.14 3.52 20.18
CA LEU A 24 -17.37 4.64 20.70
C LEU A 24 -16.14 4.98 19.85
N LEU A 25 -15.48 3.96 19.28
CA LEU A 25 -14.33 4.20 18.40
C LEU A 25 -14.79 4.83 17.08
N LYS A 26 -15.91 4.37 16.52
CA LYS A 26 -16.46 4.99 15.30
C LYS A 26 -16.83 6.45 15.55
N ASP A 27 -17.52 6.75 16.63
CA ASP A 27 -17.94 8.13 16.95
C ASP A 27 -16.74 9.06 17.12
N ALA A 28 -15.67 8.58 17.78
CA ALA A 28 -14.43 9.35 17.91
C ALA A 28 -13.73 9.59 16.55
N LEU A 29 -13.77 8.62 15.64
CA LEU A 29 -13.22 8.77 14.29
C LEU A 29 -14.02 9.76 13.44
N ASP A 30 -15.35 9.77 13.59
CA ASP A 30 -16.22 10.72 12.89
C ASP A 30 -15.96 12.17 13.37
N LEU A 31 -15.78 12.37 14.67
CA LEU A 31 -15.39 13.68 15.23
C LEU A 31 -14.01 14.12 14.70
N TYR A 32 -13.04 13.21 14.65
CA TYR A 32 -11.73 13.53 14.10
C TYR A 32 -11.81 13.93 12.61
N ALA A 33 -12.67 13.27 11.83
CA ALA A 33 -12.89 13.62 10.44
C ALA A 33 -13.53 15.02 10.29
N ALA A 34 -14.42 15.41 11.22
CA ALA A 34 -14.96 16.75 11.28
C ALA A 34 -13.87 17.80 11.56
N ASP A 35 -13.01 17.57 12.57
CA ASP A 35 -11.87 18.45 12.87
C ASP A 35 -10.90 18.57 11.67
N TYR A 36 -10.65 17.45 10.97
CA TYR A 36 -9.84 17.46 9.75
C TYR A 36 -10.46 18.32 8.66
N ALA A 37 -11.78 18.25 8.48
CA ALA A 37 -12.51 19.03 7.49
C ALA A 37 -12.46 20.54 7.75
N GLU A 38 -12.33 20.97 9.01
CA GLU A 38 -12.16 22.40 9.34
C GLU A 38 -10.83 22.96 8.86
N LEU A 39 -9.78 22.14 8.83
CA LEU A 39 -8.42 22.55 8.46
C LEU A 39 -8.09 22.28 6.98
N TYR A 40 -8.76 21.31 6.38
CA TYR A 40 -8.45 20.78 5.05
C TYR A 40 -9.72 20.62 4.21
N GLU A 41 -9.96 19.41 3.70
CA GLU A 41 -11.13 19.09 2.90
C GLU A 41 -12.01 18.07 3.63
N PRO A 42 -13.34 18.13 3.45
CA PRO A 42 -14.25 17.15 4.04
C PRO A 42 -13.98 15.75 3.50
N VAL A 43 -13.70 14.81 4.41
CA VAL A 43 -13.51 13.38 4.09
C VAL A 43 -14.21 12.51 5.13
N ASP A 44 -14.57 11.28 4.74
CA ASP A 44 -15.05 10.26 5.67
C ASP A 44 -13.85 9.71 6.48
N ALA A 45 -14.09 9.38 7.76
CA ALA A 45 -13.16 8.63 8.58
C ALA A 45 -12.57 7.40 7.86
N ALA A 46 -13.36 6.71 7.03
CA ALA A 46 -12.93 5.57 6.22
C ALA A 46 -11.74 5.88 5.29
N VAL A 47 -11.61 7.12 4.83
CA VAL A 47 -10.48 7.58 4.02
C VAL A 47 -9.24 7.80 4.90
N LEU A 48 -9.42 8.28 6.12
CA LEU A 48 -8.34 8.58 7.06
C LEU A 48 -7.77 7.32 7.73
N ILE A 49 -8.61 6.33 8.03
CA ILE A 49 -8.23 5.10 8.77
C ILE A 49 -6.99 4.41 8.18
N PRO A 50 -6.88 4.15 6.86
CA PRO A 50 -5.68 3.53 6.30
C PRO A 50 -4.40 4.32 6.58
N HIS A 51 -4.46 5.65 6.51
CA HIS A 51 -3.30 6.53 6.77
C HIS A 51 -2.94 6.55 8.25
N MET A 52 -3.94 6.60 9.13
CA MET A 52 -3.73 6.52 10.58
C MET A 52 -3.08 5.19 10.98
N LEU A 53 -3.55 4.06 10.44
CA LEU A 53 -2.98 2.75 10.70
C LEU A 53 -1.54 2.64 10.17
N GLU A 54 -1.25 3.21 9.00
CA GLU A 54 0.12 3.25 8.48
C GLU A 54 1.04 4.08 9.40
N ALA A 55 0.58 5.23 9.88
CA ALA A 55 1.31 6.05 10.83
C ALA A 55 1.55 5.33 12.15
N PHE A 56 0.53 4.64 12.68
CA PHE A 56 0.63 3.83 13.89
C PHE A 56 1.65 2.69 13.76
N LEU A 57 1.60 1.90 12.68
CA LEU A 57 2.55 0.81 12.45
C LEU A 57 3.99 1.32 12.29
N ARG A 58 4.16 2.52 11.71
CA ARG A 58 5.47 3.17 11.57
C ARG A 58 6.01 3.64 12.92
N SER A 59 5.15 4.04 13.85
CA SER A 59 5.55 4.57 15.16
C SER A 59 5.84 3.45 16.18
N ASP A 60 5.27 2.25 16.03
CA ASP A 60 5.62 1.10 16.87
C ASP A 60 7.04 0.59 16.58
N ARG A 61 7.99 1.06 17.40
CA ARG A 61 9.42 0.70 17.30
C ARG A 61 9.66 -0.79 17.50
N ALA A 62 8.91 -1.44 18.40
CA ALA A 62 9.11 -2.85 18.68
C ALA A 62 8.67 -3.71 17.49
N PHE A 63 7.53 -3.36 16.88
CA PHE A 63 7.07 -3.93 15.62
C PHE A 63 8.08 -3.68 14.49
N MET A 64 8.53 -2.44 14.31
CA MET A 64 9.47 -2.08 13.24
C MET A 64 10.85 -2.73 13.41
N LYS A 65 11.31 -2.99 14.64
CA LYS A 65 12.53 -3.77 14.88
C LYS A 65 12.40 -5.22 14.38
N ARG A 66 11.25 -5.84 14.59
CA ARG A 66 10.99 -7.24 14.18
C ARG A 66 10.64 -7.37 12.69
N HIS A 67 9.86 -6.45 12.15
CA HIS A 67 9.24 -6.58 10.82
C HIS A 67 9.59 -5.46 9.83
N GLY A 68 10.32 -4.42 10.23
CA GLY A 68 10.55 -3.23 9.42
C GLY A 68 11.30 -3.48 8.10
N LYS A 69 12.17 -4.51 8.03
CA LYS A 69 12.81 -4.92 6.78
C LYS A 69 11.78 -5.43 5.75
N SER A 70 10.83 -6.24 6.20
CA SER A 70 9.76 -6.80 5.36
C SER A 70 8.76 -5.73 4.91
N VAL A 71 8.39 -4.82 5.82
CA VAL A 71 7.49 -3.68 5.52
C VAL A 71 8.10 -2.79 4.44
N ARG A 72 9.40 -2.49 4.52
CA ARG A 72 10.10 -1.67 3.50
C ARG A 72 10.23 -2.39 2.16
N LYS A 73 10.67 -3.65 2.15
CA LYS A 73 10.81 -4.46 0.93
C LYS A 73 9.50 -4.58 0.14
N ARG A 74 8.37 -4.74 0.83
CA ARG A 74 7.03 -4.80 0.20
C ARG A 74 6.63 -3.49 -0.47
N ARG A 75 6.95 -2.34 0.14
CA ARG A 75 6.71 -1.02 -0.50
C ARG A 75 7.58 -0.85 -1.75
N ASP A 76 8.86 -1.23 -1.67
CA ASP A 76 9.77 -1.13 -2.82
C ASP A 76 9.33 -2.03 -3.97
N GLN A 77 8.78 -3.21 -3.67
CA GLN A 77 8.26 -4.14 -4.67
C GLN A 77 6.95 -3.68 -5.30
N ALA A 78 6.04 -3.07 -4.53
CA ALA A 78 4.81 -2.48 -5.07
C ALA A 78 5.08 -1.30 -6.02
N ASN A 79 6.21 -0.61 -5.84
CA ASN A 79 6.64 0.51 -6.68
C ASN A 79 7.60 0.09 -7.82
N LEU A 80 7.95 -1.18 -7.93
CA LEU A 80 8.87 -1.65 -8.98
C LEU A 80 8.11 -1.89 -10.29
N PRO A 81 8.59 -1.38 -11.44
CA PRO A 81 8.02 -1.79 -12.72
C PRO A 81 8.16 -3.31 -12.88
N LEU A 82 7.09 -3.96 -13.33
CA LEU A 82 7.06 -5.40 -13.60
C LEU A 82 8.23 -5.74 -14.53
N ARG A 83 9.23 -6.45 -13.99
CA ARG A 83 10.34 -6.98 -14.78
C ARG A 83 9.75 -8.01 -15.75
N ASN A 84 9.74 -7.69 -17.04
CA ASN A 84 9.41 -8.66 -18.08
C ASN A 84 10.42 -9.82 -17.98
N GLY A 85 9.95 -10.97 -17.52
CA GLY A 85 10.68 -12.21 -17.54
C GLY A 85 10.75 -12.74 -18.97
N VAL A 86 11.85 -12.48 -19.67
CA VAL A 86 12.31 -13.37 -20.74
C VAL A 86 13.37 -14.27 -20.13
N THR A 87 12.93 -15.42 -19.62
CA THR A 87 13.80 -16.57 -19.41
C THR A 87 13.59 -17.47 -20.62
N THR A 88 14.50 -17.40 -21.60
CA THR A 88 14.69 -18.48 -22.56
C THR A 88 15.68 -19.46 -21.95
N PRO A 89 15.30 -20.70 -21.62
CA PRO A 89 16.27 -21.75 -21.37
C PRO A 89 16.68 -22.33 -22.73
N SER A 90 17.76 -21.82 -23.33
CA SER A 90 18.40 -22.53 -24.44
C SER A 90 19.39 -23.53 -23.84
N ARG A 91 18.85 -24.70 -23.52
CA ARG A 91 19.60 -25.95 -23.40
C ARG A 91 19.93 -26.37 -24.83
N GLU A 92 21.17 -26.18 -25.27
CA GLU A 92 21.70 -26.91 -26.41
C GLU A 92 22.76 -27.89 -25.89
N SER A 93 22.39 -29.16 -25.97
CA SER A 93 23.26 -30.32 -25.79
C SER A 93 23.79 -30.74 -27.16
N ALA A 94 24.86 -31.54 -27.16
CA ALA A 94 25.59 -32.11 -28.31
C ALA A 94 26.60 -31.13 -28.92
N SER A 95 27.88 -31.46 -29.10
CA SER A 95 28.64 -32.71 -29.03
C SER A 95 30.13 -32.38 -28.86
#